data_AF-A0A9D4NFR0-F1
#
_entry.id   AF-A0A9D4NFR0-F1
#
_cell.length_a   1.000
_cell.length_b   1.000
_cell.length_c   1.000
_cell.angle_alpha   90.00
_cell.angle_beta   90.00
_cell.angle_gamma   90.00
#
_symmetry.space_group_name_H-M   'P 1'
#
loop_
_entity.id
_entity.type
_entity.pdbx_description
1 polymer ?
#
loop_
_entity_poly.entity_id
_entity_poly.type
_entity_poly.pdbx_seq_one_letter_code
_entity_poly.pdbx_strand_id
1 'polypeptide(L)' 'MGDVVIVQDDIKPRHQWTLAVVDELLTGNDELTRSARLRTSGGSTTRPIVKTIPARSTM' A
#
# COMPACT_ATOMS: atom_id res chain seq x y z
N MET A 1 -7.19 -1.87 -8.41
CA MET A 1 -6.24 -0.80 -8.82
C MET A 1 -6.95 0.53 -8.68
N GLY A 2 -6.27 1.53 -8.14
CA GLY A 2 -6.90 2.81 -7.78
C GLY A 2 -7.39 2.89 -6.34
N ASP A 3 -7.28 1.80 -5.58
CA ASP A 3 -7.66 1.76 -4.16
C ASP A 3 -6.69 2.61 -3.33
N VAL A 4 -7.24 3.40 -2.41
CA VAL A 4 -6.44 4.20 -1.48
C VAL A 4 -6.14 3.38 -0.24
N VAL A 5 -4.87 3.42 0.17
CA VAL A 5 -4.35 2.65 1.29
C VAL A 5 -3.45 3.51 2.17
N ILE A 6 -3.38 3.17 3.45
CA ILE A 6 -2.40 3.68 4.40
C ILE A 6 -1.23 2.69 4.44
N VAL A 7 -0.02 3.20 4.24
CA VAL A 7 1.21 2.42 4.27
C VAL A 7 1.78 2.42 5.67
N GLN A 8 1.85 1.25 6.30
CA GLN A 8 2.51 1.09 7.58
C GLN A 8 4.01 1.38 7.45
N ASP A 9 4.51 2.25 8.33
CA ASP A 9 5.91 2.59 8.49
C ASP A 9 6.35 2.15 9.88
N ASP A 10 7.43 1.37 9.96
CA ASP A 10 7.93 0.80 11.21
C ASP A 10 8.75 1.81 12.03
N ILE A 11 9.18 2.93 11.42
CA ILE A 11 9.96 3.99 12.07
C ILE A 11 9.03 5.09 12.55
N LYS A 12 7.99 5.41 11.76
CA LYS A 12 7.07 6.52 12.07
C LYS A 12 5.85 6.06 12.89
N PRO A 13 5.37 6.89 13.83
CA PRO A 13 4.15 6.58 14.56
C PRO A 13 2.94 6.53 13.62
N ARG A 14 1.91 5.77 14.01
CA ARG A 14 0.73 5.45 13.18
C ARG A 14 0.03 6.65 12.56
N HIS A 15 -0.01 7.79 13.24
CA HIS A 15 -0.65 9.01 12.73
C HIS A 15 0.13 9.70 11.59
N GLN A 16 1.40 9.32 11.37
CA GLN A 16 2.26 9.83 10.30
C GLN A 16 2.41 8.85 9.13
N TRP A 17 1.67 7.75 9.14
CA TRP A 17 1.68 6.80 8.05
C TRP A 17 1.14 7.42 6.76
N THR A 18 1.81 7.14 5.66
CA THR A 18 1.58 7.80 4.38
C THR A 18 0.41 7.17 3.64
N LEU A 19 -0.44 8.00 3.01
CA LEU A 19 -1.44 7.53 2.06
C LEU A 19 -0.81 7.22 0.70
N ALA A 20 -1.26 6.14 0.08
CA ALA A 20 -0.84 5.73 -1.24
C ALA A 20 -2.03 5.19 -2.04
N VAL A 21 -1.87 5.15 -3.36
CA VAL A 21 -2.80 4.49 -4.28
C VAL A 21 -2.18 3.19 -4.76
N VAL A 22 -2.96 2.10 -4.76
CA VAL A 22 -2.54 0.83 -5.34
C VAL A 22 -2.48 0.96 -6.85
N ASP A 23 -1.26 0.92 -7.39
CA ASP A 23 -0.97 1.06 -8.82
C ASP A 23 -0.96 -0.31 -9.50
N GLU A 24 -0.32 -1.30 -8.86
CA GLU A 24 -0.18 -2.66 -9.36
C GLU A 24 -0.16 -3.68 -8.20
N LEU A 25 -0.73 -4.86 -8.41
CA LEU A 25 -0.62 -6.01 -7.53
C LEU A 25 0.45 -6.95 -8.09
N LEU A 26 1.43 -7.30 -7.27
CA LEU A 26 2.56 -8.12 -7.70
C LEU A 26 2.30 -9.56 -7.29
N THR A 27 1.99 -10.38 -8.28
CA THR A 27 1.73 -11.82 -8.12
C THR A 27 3.01 -12.61 -8.35
N GLY A 28 3.33 -13.51 -7.41
CA GLY A 28 4.48 -14.40 -7.52
C GLY A 28 4.26 -15.52 -8.54
N ASN A 29 5.31 -16.30 -8.78
CA ASN A 29 5.23 -17.49 -9.64
C ASN A 29 4.30 -18.58 -9.08
N ASP A 30 3.99 -18.52 -7.79
CA ASP A 30 3.03 -19.39 -7.10
C ASP A 30 1.59 -18.87 -7.16
N GLU A 31 1.31 -17.90 -8.05
CA GLU A 31 0.01 -17.24 -8.24
C GLU A 31 -0.51 -16.48 -7.01
N LEU A 32 0.33 -16.31 -5.98
CA LEU A 32 -0.02 -15.59 -4.77
C LEU A 32 0.46 -14.14 -4.82
N THR A 33 -0.47 -13.21 -4.64
CA THR A 33 -0.15 -11.79 -4.48
C THR A 33 0.24 -11.50 -3.04
N ARG A 34 1.50 -11.11 -2.81
CA ARG A 34 2.00 -10.76 -1.46
C ARG A 34 2.44 -9.31 -1.33
N SER A 35 2.58 -8.60 -2.44
CA SER A 35 3.00 -7.20 -2.46
C SER A 35 2.22 -6.40 -3.49
N ALA A 36 2.23 -5.09 -3.31
CA ALA A 36 1.65 -4.13 -4.22
C ALA A 36 2.65 -3.02 -4.51
N ARG A 37 2.64 -2.54 -5.75
CA ARG A 37 3.27 -1.28 -6.13
C ARG A 37 2.30 -0.16 -5.77
N LEU A 38 2.80 0.77 -4.97
CA LEU A 38 2.04 1.87 -4.41
C LEU A 38 2.58 3.20 -4.93
N ARG A 39 1.67 4.08 -5.33
CA ARG A 39 1.99 5.45 -5.73
C ARG A 39 1.67 6.39 -4.57
N THR A 40 2.72 7.00 -4.04
CA THR A 40 2.66 8.06 -3.02
C THR A 40 2.89 9.42 -3.66
N SER A 41 2.68 10.51 -2.92
CA SER A 41 3.02 11.86 -3.38
C SER A 41 4.52 12.05 -3.66
N GLY A 42 5.38 11.30 -2.97
CA GLY A 42 6.84 11.36 -3.13
C GLY A 42 7.41 10.40 -4.17
N GLY A 43 6.57 9.64 -4.88
CA GLY A 43 6.98 8.64 -5.87
C GLY A 43 6.38 7.26 -5.64
N SER A 44 6.96 6.26 -6.29
CA SER A 44 6.49 4.86 -6.21
C SER A 44 7.27 4.07 -5.16
N THR A 45 6.59 3.16 -4.47
CA THR A 45 7.25 2.20 -3.58
C THR A 45 6.53 0.85 -3.61
N THR A 46 7.25 -0.24 -3.36
CA THR A 46 6.66 -1.58 -3.25
C THR A 46 6.56 -1.96 -1.79
N ARG A 47 5.39 -2.46 -1.38
CA ARG A 47 5.14 -2.89 0.00
C ARG A 47 4.39 -4.22 0.06
N PRO A 48 4.66 -5.06 1.08
CA PRO A 48 3.84 -6.22 1.37
C PRO A 48 2.39 -5.81 1.64
N ILE A 49 1.43 -6.60 1.17
CA ILE A 49 0.00 -6.34 1.40
C ILE A 49 -0.31 -6.30 2.89
N VAL A 50 0.36 -7.14 3.70
CA VAL A 50 0.22 -7.14 5.17
C VAL A 50 0.61 -5.83 5.85
N LYS A 51 1.42 -4.98 5.19
CA LYS A 51 1.79 -3.63 5.66
C LYS A 51 0.96 -2.52 5.01
N THR A 52 -0.11 -2.89 4.35
CA THR A 52 -0.94 -1.98 3.55
C THR A 52 -2.38 -2.07 4.06
N ILE A 53 -2.89 -0.98 4.61
CA ILE A 53 -4.20 -0.96 5.27
C ILE A 53 -5.18 -0.20 4.39
N PRO A 54 -6.37 -0.75 4.08
CA PRO A 54 -7.38 -0.02 3.32
C PRO A 54 -7.75 1.32 3.97
N ALA A 55 -7.64 2.41 3.22
CA ALA A 55 -8.16 3.71 3.65
C ALA A 55 -9.67 3.69 3.38
N ARG A 56 -10.46 3.35 4.39
CA ARG A 56 -11.92 3.31 4.24
C ARG A 56 -12.42 4.75 4.02
N SER A 57 -12.85 5.06 2.81
CA SER A 57 -13.74 6.21 2.56
C SER A 57 -15.14 5.78 2.97
N THR A 58 -15.58 6.19 4.14
CA THR A 58 -17.02 6.25 4.41
C THR A 58 -17.55 7.40 3.57
N MET A 59 -18.38 7.09 2.58
CA MET A 59 -19.30 8.05 1.97
C MET A 59 -20.42 8.38 2.96
#